data_AF-A0A6C0KGH7-F1
#
_entry.id   AF-A0A6C0KGH7-F1
#
_cell.length_a   1.000
_cell.length_b   1.000
_cell.length_c   1.000
_cell.angle_alpha   90.00
_cell.angle_beta   90.00
_cell.angle_gamma   90.00
#
_symmetry.space_group_name_H-M   'P 1'
#
loop_
_entity.id
_entity.type
_entity.pdbx_description
1 polymer ?
#
loop_
_entity_poly.entity_id
_entity_poly.type
_entity_poly.pdbx_seq_one_letter_code
_entity_poly.pdbx_strand_id
1 'polypeptide(L)'
;MVCKTKKNIKPHNKTHKGHKKTHKKTHKKRNNNKLVINIDFTKDDYGFQDLQQSKLLSFMHNNIKKGNNLIQTQDNKPFKVTEKNKLYLQAVPVKKWNTYPSWREIKCKSYNKFIKISPCTIGMNNKIFVKLRSNPLVGGLATYLMAIQLCIIDEKKHKSFIKALKYTFGKKYIYIHNTDVDWFHLKEYKS
;
A
#
# COMPACT_ATOMS: atom_id res chain seq x y z
N MET A 1 4.38 16.96 -12.51
CA MET A 1 5.63 16.93 -11.72
C MET A 1 5.91 15.49 -11.33
N VAL A 2 6.90 14.86 -11.97
CA VAL A 2 7.35 13.49 -11.66
C VAL A 2 8.63 13.62 -10.84
N CYS A 3 8.76 12.86 -9.74
CA CYS A 3 10.06 12.67 -9.07
C CYS A 3 11.06 12.14 -10.10
N LYS A 4 11.97 13.02 -10.55
CA LYS A 4 12.79 12.82 -11.73
C LYS A 4 13.65 11.55 -11.57
N THR A 5 13.34 10.52 -12.36
CA THR A 5 14.28 9.46 -12.73
C THR A 5 14.47 9.50 -14.24
N LYS A 6 15.66 9.90 -14.68
CA LYS A 6 16.05 9.93 -16.10
C LYS A 6 16.22 8.50 -16.60
N LYS A 7 15.51 8.11 -17.66
CA LYS A 7 15.85 6.92 -18.47
C LYS A 7 15.88 7.28 -19.94
N ASN A 8 17.07 7.14 -20.52
CA ASN A 8 17.31 7.14 -21.97
C ASN A 8 16.76 5.83 -22.56
N ILE A 9 15.96 5.92 -23.61
CA ILE A 9 15.51 4.76 -24.39
C ILE A 9 15.88 5.02 -25.85
N LYS A 10 16.75 4.17 -26.42
CA LYS A 10 17.01 4.08 -27.86
C LYS A 10 15.97 3.16 -28.52
N PRO A 11 15.58 3.41 -29.78
CA PRO A 11 14.62 2.57 -30.50
C PRO A 11 15.30 1.29 -31.01
N HIS A 12 14.59 0.17 -30.94
CA HIS A 12 15.05 -1.10 -31.53
C HIS A 12 14.12 -1.52 -32.69
N ASN A 13 14.77 -1.89 -33.78
CA ASN A 13 14.20 -2.24 -35.08
C ASN A 13 13.26 -3.45 -35.09
N LYS A 14 12.33 -3.41 -36.05
CA LYS A 14 11.39 -4.47 -36.43
C LYS A 14 12.13 -5.64 -37.10
N THR A 15 11.67 -6.87 -36.84
CA THR A 15 11.98 -8.03 -37.70
C THR A 15 10.82 -9.03 -37.71
N HIS A 16 10.79 -9.82 -38.78
CA HIS A 16 9.66 -10.46 -39.42
C HIS A 16 8.98 -11.62 -38.69
N LYS A 17 7.70 -11.83 -39.08
CA LYS A 17 6.76 -12.86 -38.64
C LYS A 17 7.16 -14.25 -39.17
N GLY A 18 7.34 -15.20 -38.25
CA GLY A 18 7.32 -16.64 -38.55
C GLY A 18 6.12 -17.30 -37.88
N HIS A 19 5.22 -17.90 -38.66
CA HIS A 19 4.08 -18.66 -38.16
C HIS A 19 4.54 -20.01 -37.60
N LYS A 20 4.73 -20.08 -36.27
CA LYS A 20 4.83 -21.35 -35.53
C LYS A 20 3.46 -21.73 -34.97
N LYS A 21 2.98 -22.93 -35.32
CA LYS A 21 1.77 -23.56 -34.77
C LYS A 21 1.86 -23.59 -33.24
N THR A 22 1.01 -22.81 -32.58
CA THR A 22 0.97 -22.68 -31.12
C THR A 22 0.10 -23.78 -30.52
N HIS A 23 0.74 -24.76 -29.86
CA HIS A 23 0.06 -25.59 -28.89
C HIS A 23 -0.59 -24.67 -27.83
N LYS A 24 -1.92 -24.68 -27.74
CA LYS A 24 -2.69 -23.96 -26.71
C LYS A 24 -2.36 -24.57 -25.34
N LYS A 25 -1.28 -24.11 -24.73
CA LYS A 25 -1.07 -24.27 -23.28
C LYS A 25 -2.19 -23.48 -22.61
N THR A 26 -3.08 -24.17 -21.89
CA THR A 26 -4.05 -23.57 -20.99
C THR A 26 -3.27 -22.85 -19.88
N HIS A 27 -2.91 -21.59 -20.12
CA HIS A 27 -2.32 -20.74 -19.12
C HIS A 27 -3.32 -20.59 -17.97
N LYS A 28 -3.03 -21.23 -16.83
CA LYS A 28 -3.76 -21.03 -15.58
C LYS A 28 -3.88 -19.52 -15.35
N LYS A 29 -5.11 -19.01 -15.40
CA LYS A 29 -5.42 -17.57 -15.30
C LYS A 29 -4.79 -17.05 -14.01
N ARG A 30 -3.69 -16.30 -14.13
CA ARG A 30 -3.02 -15.73 -12.94
C ARG A 30 -4.03 -14.87 -12.20
N ASN A 31 -4.14 -15.08 -10.88
CA ASN A 31 -4.99 -14.25 -10.03
C ASN A 31 -4.37 -12.84 -9.97
N ASN A 32 -4.84 -11.97 -10.84
CA ASN A 32 -4.30 -10.62 -11.04
C ASN A 32 -4.60 -9.66 -9.88
N ASN A 33 -5.36 -10.12 -8.88
CA ASN A 33 -5.76 -9.33 -7.72
C ASN A 33 -4.82 -9.55 -6.53
N LYS A 34 -3.76 -10.36 -6.66
CA LYS A 34 -2.76 -10.58 -5.60
C LYS A 34 -1.36 -10.20 -6.07
N LEU A 35 -0.56 -9.64 -5.16
CA LEU A 35 0.84 -9.28 -5.40
C LEU A 35 1.67 -9.60 -4.15
N VAL A 36 2.93 -10.00 -4.37
CA VAL A 36 3.94 -10.05 -3.31
C VAL A 36 5.08 -9.13 -3.70
N ILE A 37 5.47 -8.25 -2.78
CA ILE A 37 6.65 -7.39 -2.91
C ILE A 37 7.59 -7.63 -1.73
N ASN A 38 8.89 -7.50 -1.97
CA ASN A 38 9.87 -7.43 -0.90
C ASN A 38 9.95 -5.97 -0.43
N ILE A 39 9.91 -5.76 0.88
CA ILE A 39 10.10 -4.45 1.51
C ILE A 39 11.11 -4.57 2.63
N ASP A 40 11.95 -3.55 2.77
CA ASP A 40 12.94 -3.49 3.82
C ASP A 40 12.84 -2.19 4.62
N PHE A 41 12.16 -2.25 5.75
CA PHE A 41 12.00 -1.13 6.68
C PHE A 41 13.25 -0.86 7.53
N THR A 42 14.32 -1.64 7.34
CA THR A 42 15.61 -1.48 8.05
C THR A 42 16.61 -0.66 7.26
N LYS A 43 16.39 -0.47 5.94
CA LYS A 43 17.18 0.44 5.10
C LYS A 43 17.08 1.89 5.58
N ASP A 44 18.04 2.70 5.16
CA ASP A 44 18.09 4.13 5.45
C ASP A 44 16.86 4.90 4.97
N ASP A 45 16.25 4.48 3.86
CA ASP A 45 15.04 5.06 3.28
C ASP A 45 13.74 4.47 3.88
N TYR A 46 13.87 3.51 4.82
CA TYR A 46 12.78 2.76 5.43
C TYR A 46 11.86 2.06 4.42
N GLY A 47 12.37 1.68 3.25
CA GLY A 47 11.60 1.01 2.20
C GLY A 47 10.80 1.96 1.30
N PHE A 48 11.12 3.26 1.33
CA PHE A 48 10.50 4.26 0.47
C PHE A 48 10.65 3.94 -1.02
N GLN A 49 11.83 3.48 -1.45
CA GLN A 49 12.08 3.05 -2.83
C GLN A 49 11.40 1.71 -3.15
N ASP A 50 11.27 0.82 -2.17
CA ASP A 50 10.58 -0.46 -2.35
C ASP A 50 9.09 -0.25 -2.68
N LEU A 51 8.47 0.82 -2.16
CA LEU A 51 7.09 1.21 -2.49
C LEU A 51 6.93 1.93 -3.83
N GLN A 52 8.02 2.29 -4.51
CA GLN A 52 8.00 2.95 -5.82
C GLN A 52 8.23 1.97 -6.99
N GLN A 53 8.32 0.66 -6.70
CA GLN A 53 8.52 -0.36 -7.73
C GLN A 53 7.42 -0.31 -8.81
N SER A 54 7.82 -0.30 -10.08
CA SER A 54 6.90 -0.25 -11.24
C SER A 54 5.87 -1.38 -11.23
N LYS A 55 6.24 -2.55 -10.72
CA LYS A 55 5.34 -3.71 -10.55
C LYS A 55 4.19 -3.40 -9.58
N LEU A 56 4.47 -2.71 -8.48
CA LEU A 56 3.44 -2.33 -7.49
C LEU A 56 2.49 -1.28 -8.06
N LEU A 57 3.02 -0.29 -8.77
CA LEU A 57 2.22 0.73 -9.45
C LEU A 57 1.34 0.11 -10.55
N SER A 58 1.92 -0.78 -11.36
CA SER A 58 1.17 -1.49 -12.41
C SER A 58 0.05 -2.34 -11.81
N PHE A 59 0.33 -3.05 -10.71
CA PHE A 59 -0.67 -3.81 -9.98
C PHE A 59 -1.82 -2.93 -9.50
N MET A 60 -1.50 -1.78 -8.90
CA MET A 60 -2.47 -0.81 -8.42
C MET A 60 -3.36 -0.29 -9.56
N HIS A 61 -2.77 0.29 -10.61
CA HIS A 61 -3.52 0.85 -11.73
C HIS A 61 -4.39 -0.19 -12.44
N ASN A 62 -3.87 -1.40 -12.67
CA ASN A 62 -4.61 -2.46 -13.36
C ASN A 62 -5.80 -2.96 -12.55
N ASN A 63 -5.72 -2.93 -11.22
CA ASN A 63 -6.82 -3.36 -10.34
C ASN A 63 -7.88 -2.26 -10.17
N ILE A 64 -7.46 -1.00 -10.00
CA ILE A 64 -8.39 0.14 -9.93
C ILE A 64 -9.23 0.23 -11.22
N LYS A 65 -8.62 0.06 -12.40
CA LYS A 65 -9.32 0.04 -13.69
C LYS A 65 -10.38 -1.07 -13.79
N LYS A 66 -10.29 -2.12 -12.97
CA LYS A 66 -11.22 -3.24 -12.93
C LYS A 66 -12.23 -3.14 -11.77
N GLY A 67 -12.25 -2.01 -11.04
CA GLY A 67 -13.12 -1.80 -9.89
C GLY A 67 -12.60 -2.38 -8.57
N ASN A 68 -11.39 -2.96 -8.53
CA ASN A 68 -10.75 -3.39 -7.30
C ASN A 68 -9.99 -2.21 -6.68
N ASN A 69 -10.72 -1.34 -6.00
CA ASN A 69 -10.27 -0.04 -5.50
C ASN A 69 -9.61 -0.07 -4.11
N LEU A 70 -9.73 -1.15 -3.33
CA LEU A 70 -9.04 -1.31 -2.05
C LEU A 70 -7.79 -2.17 -2.21
N ILE A 71 -6.60 -1.63 -1.92
CA ILE A 71 -5.37 -2.44 -1.78
C ILE A 71 -5.07 -2.60 -0.30
N GLN A 72 -4.95 -3.86 0.14
CA GLN A 72 -4.74 -4.21 1.53
C GLN A 72 -3.86 -5.46 1.65
N THR A 73 -3.47 -5.81 2.88
CA THR A 73 -2.77 -7.09 3.09
C THR A 73 -3.70 -8.27 2.83
N GLN A 74 -3.13 -9.38 2.37
CA GLN A 74 -3.85 -10.66 2.28
C GLN A 74 -4.21 -11.17 3.68
N ASP A 75 -5.34 -11.84 3.77
CA ASP A 75 -5.82 -12.42 5.03
C ASP A 75 -4.78 -13.40 5.60
N ASN A 76 -4.57 -13.36 6.91
CA ASN A 76 -3.58 -14.18 7.63
C ASN A 76 -2.14 -14.05 7.11
N LYS A 77 -1.81 -12.93 6.45
CA LYS A 77 -0.45 -12.59 6.00
C LYS A 77 0.03 -11.24 6.57
N PRO A 78 0.13 -11.12 7.91
CA PRO A 78 0.67 -9.92 8.52
C PRO A 78 2.19 -9.79 8.28
N PHE A 79 2.75 -8.65 8.63
CA PHE A 79 4.18 -8.36 8.51
C PHE A 79 4.68 -7.56 9.72
N LYS A 80 6.01 -7.42 9.87
CA LYS A 80 6.64 -6.57 10.88
C LYS A 80 7.37 -5.40 10.25
N VAL A 81 7.44 -4.30 10.98
CA VAL A 81 8.16 -3.09 10.56
C VAL A 81 9.61 -3.05 11.04
N THR A 82 10.00 -3.99 11.88
CA THR A 82 11.36 -4.07 12.47
C THR A 82 12.33 -4.92 11.66
N GLU A 83 11.86 -5.60 10.61
CA GLU A 83 12.67 -6.51 9.82
C GLU A 83 12.28 -6.46 8.34
N LYS A 84 13.16 -6.98 7.48
CA LYS A 84 12.90 -7.17 6.06
C LYS A 84 11.81 -8.22 5.86
N ASN A 85 10.81 -7.89 5.05
CA ASN A 85 9.61 -8.71 4.92
C ASN A 85 9.12 -8.83 3.48
N LYS A 86 8.20 -9.79 3.28
CA LYS A 86 7.36 -9.86 2.09
C LYS A 86 5.99 -9.27 2.43
N LEU A 87 5.57 -8.24 1.71
CA LEU A 87 4.19 -7.74 1.77
C LEU A 87 3.34 -8.52 0.79
N TYR A 88 2.41 -9.30 1.34
CA TYR A 88 1.38 -10.02 0.60
C TYR A 88 0.17 -9.11 0.46
N LEU A 89 -0.05 -8.58 -0.74
CA LEU A 89 -1.10 -7.63 -1.04
C LEU A 89 -2.23 -8.28 -1.83
N GLN A 90 -3.45 -7.79 -1.62
CA GLN A 90 -4.62 -8.09 -2.41
C GLN A 90 -5.37 -6.82 -2.78
N ALA A 91 -6.02 -6.85 -3.95
CA ALA A 91 -6.94 -5.83 -4.40
C ALA A 91 -8.38 -6.36 -4.29
N VAL A 92 -9.25 -5.59 -3.64
CA VAL A 92 -10.63 -5.97 -3.32
C VAL A 92 -11.58 -4.87 -3.81
N PRO A 93 -12.75 -5.20 -4.37
CA PRO A 93 -13.75 -4.20 -4.73
C PRO A 93 -14.50 -3.72 -3.48
N VAL A 94 -14.62 -2.41 -3.32
CA VAL A 94 -15.39 -1.75 -2.26
C VAL A 94 -16.34 -0.73 -2.88
N LYS A 95 -17.64 -0.91 -2.65
CA LYS A 95 -18.68 -0.04 -3.22
C LYS A 95 -18.83 1.28 -2.44
N LYS A 96 -18.61 1.25 -1.13
CA LYS A 96 -18.80 2.39 -0.24
C LYS A 96 -17.80 2.33 0.91
N TRP A 97 -17.22 3.48 1.24
CA TRP A 97 -16.35 3.64 2.41
C TRP A 97 -17.17 4.09 3.62
N ASN A 98 -16.76 3.66 4.81
CA ASN A 98 -17.25 4.32 6.02
C ASN A 98 -16.54 5.68 6.17
N THR A 99 -17.28 6.76 5.94
CA THR A 99 -16.75 8.14 6.00
C THR A 99 -16.66 8.69 7.42
N TYR A 100 -17.15 7.95 8.41
CA TYR A 100 -17.05 8.27 9.83
C TYR A 100 -15.96 7.41 10.48
N PRO A 101 -15.18 7.95 11.43
CA PRO A 101 -15.16 9.34 11.90
C PRO A 101 -14.34 10.29 11.00
N SER A 102 -14.60 11.60 11.11
CA SER A 102 -13.72 12.61 10.53
C SER A 102 -12.33 12.60 11.20
N TRP A 103 -11.33 13.20 10.56
CA TRP A 103 -9.97 13.25 11.12
C TRP A 103 -9.93 13.83 12.54
N ARG A 104 -10.77 14.84 12.84
CA ARG A 104 -10.82 15.47 14.16
C ARG A 104 -11.45 14.54 15.21
N GLU A 105 -12.46 13.78 14.81
CA GLU A 105 -13.20 12.84 15.67
C GLU A 105 -12.46 11.54 15.96
N ILE A 106 -11.37 11.23 15.24
CA ILE A 106 -10.46 10.14 15.61
C ILE A 106 -9.80 10.48 16.96
N LYS A 107 -10.36 9.96 18.05
CA LYS A 107 -9.82 10.09 19.41
C LYS A 107 -8.65 9.11 19.60
N CYS A 108 -7.49 9.54 19.11
CA CYS A 108 -6.20 8.86 19.24
C CYS A 108 -5.13 9.87 19.65
N LYS A 109 -4.01 9.41 20.22
CA LYS A 109 -2.87 10.27 20.53
C LYS A 109 -2.28 10.84 19.23
N SER A 110 -2.07 12.16 19.19
CA SER A 110 -1.39 12.80 18.05
C SER A 110 0.12 12.51 18.12
N TYR A 111 0.68 11.95 17.05
CA TYR A 111 2.14 11.81 16.90
C TYR A 111 2.72 13.02 16.19
N ASN A 112 2.02 13.52 15.16
CA ASN A 112 2.27 14.80 14.51
C ASN A 112 1.00 15.26 13.74
N LYS A 113 1.07 16.38 13.01
CA LYS A 113 -0.08 16.94 12.25
C LYS A 113 -0.71 15.98 11.21
N PHE A 114 0.01 14.92 10.84
CA PHE A 114 -0.34 13.97 9.79
C PHE A 114 -0.58 12.54 10.33
N ILE A 115 -0.15 12.23 11.56
CA ILE A 115 -0.19 10.88 12.13
C ILE A 115 -0.85 10.90 13.49
N LYS A 116 -1.82 10.01 13.69
CA LYS A 116 -2.37 9.66 15.00
C LYS A 116 -2.04 8.21 15.33
N ILE A 117 -1.72 7.92 16.57
CA ILE A 117 -1.32 6.59 17.05
C ILE A 117 -2.18 6.18 18.25
N SER A 118 -2.24 4.88 18.53
CA SER A 118 -2.81 4.38 19.77
C SER A 118 -2.16 4.99 21.02
N PRO A 119 -2.89 5.11 22.14
CA PRO A 119 -4.25 4.59 22.39
C PRO A 119 -5.33 5.29 21.54
N CYS A 120 -6.36 4.54 21.16
CA CYS A 120 -7.43 4.96 20.26
C CYS A 120 -8.78 4.45 20.78
N THR A 121 -9.86 5.21 20.63
CA THR A 121 -11.22 4.73 20.99
C THR A 121 -11.87 3.88 19.89
N ILE A 122 -11.23 3.73 18.72
CA ILE A 122 -11.80 3.04 17.56
C ILE A 122 -11.29 1.60 17.51
N GLY A 123 -12.09 0.66 18.02
CA GLY A 123 -11.78 -0.77 18.07
C GLY A 123 -10.78 -1.15 19.16
N MET A 124 -10.51 -2.45 19.32
CA MET A 124 -9.72 -2.98 20.45
C MET A 124 -8.22 -3.16 20.16
N ASN A 125 -7.78 -2.92 18.92
CA ASN A 125 -6.40 -3.18 18.50
C ASN A 125 -5.61 -1.88 18.48
N ASN A 126 -4.29 -1.99 18.66
CA ASN A 126 -3.44 -0.84 18.38
C ASN A 126 -3.58 -0.44 16.90
N LYS A 127 -3.69 0.86 16.64
CA LYS A 127 -3.85 1.42 15.30
C LYS A 127 -2.92 2.61 15.13
N ILE A 128 -2.54 2.83 13.88
CA ILE A 128 -1.97 4.10 13.42
C ILE A 128 -2.87 4.63 12.32
N PHE A 129 -3.22 5.90 12.38
CA PHE A 129 -3.94 6.61 11.33
C PHE A 129 -3.01 7.61 10.69
N VAL A 130 -3.12 7.68 9.38
CA VAL A 130 -2.38 8.59 8.52
C VAL A 130 -3.42 9.51 7.90
N LYS A 131 -3.17 10.82 7.86
CA LYS A 131 -4.09 11.83 7.33
C LYS A 131 -4.14 11.80 5.80
N LEU A 132 -4.54 10.66 5.25
CA LEU A 132 -4.79 10.38 3.86
C LEU A 132 -6.16 9.75 3.77
N ARG A 133 -7.08 10.47 3.13
CA ARG A 133 -8.47 10.04 2.98
C ARG A 133 -8.61 9.25 1.68
N SER A 134 -9.26 8.10 1.77
CA SER A 134 -9.73 7.36 0.61
C SER A 134 -10.76 8.19 -0.16
N ASN A 135 -10.92 7.90 -1.44
CA ASN A 135 -11.91 8.54 -2.30
C ASN A 135 -12.71 7.46 -3.04
N PRO A 136 -13.77 7.80 -3.80
CA PRO A 136 -14.60 6.78 -4.46
C PRO A 136 -13.82 5.80 -5.36
N LEU A 137 -12.67 6.22 -5.89
CA LEU A 137 -11.85 5.44 -6.82
C LEU A 137 -10.80 4.56 -6.14
N VAL A 138 -10.36 4.88 -4.92
CA VAL A 138 -9.21 4.23 -4.26
C VAL A 138 -9.26 4.28 -2.73
N GLY A 139 -8.80 3.20 -2.10
CA GLY A 139 -8.66 3.09 -0.65
C GLY A 139 -7.49 2.22 -0.19
N GLY A 140 -7.22 2.28 1.11
CA GLY A 140 -6.13 1.54 1.76
C GLY A 140 -4.75 1.93 1.26
N LEU A 141 -3.89 0.93 0.99
CA LEU A 141 -2.52 1.16 0.53
C LEU A 141 -2.47 1.92 -0.80
N ALA A 142 -3.51 1.80 -1.65
CA ALA A 142 -3.58 2.55 -2.90
C ALA A 142 -3.51 4.07 -2.66
N THR A 143 -4.25 4.56 -1.66
CA THR A 143 -4.24 5.98 -1.26
C THR A 143 -2.84 6.43 -0.85
N TYR A 144 -2.12 5.60 -0.09
CA TYR A 144 -0.76 5.89 0.34
C TYR A 144 0.24 5.89 -0.83
N LEU A 145 0.15 4.90 -1.72
CA LEU A 145 1.03 4.78 -2.89
C LEU A 145 0.83 5.94 -3.87
N MET A 146 -0.41 6.34 -4.13
CA MET A 146 -0.68 7.53 -4.94
C MET A 146 -0.12 8.79 -4.29
N ALA A 147 -0.23 8.93 -2.97
CA ALA A 147 0.32 10.07 -2.26
C ALA A 147 1.86 10.14 -2.36
N ILE A 148 2.55 8.99 -2.42
CA ILE A 148 3.98 8.94 -2.77
C ILE A 148 4.22 9.42 -4.20
N GLN A 149 3.46 8.90 -5.18
CA GLN A 149 3.62 9.27 -6.60
C GLN A 149 3.38 10.76 -6.87
N LEU A 150 2.46 11.36 -6.11
CA LEU A 150 2.12 12.79 -6.20
C LEU A 150 3.01 13.68 -5.32
N CYS A 151 4.06 13.13 -4.69
CA CYS A 151 4.96 13.84 -3.77
C CYS A 151 4.28 14.44 -2.53
N ILE A 152 3.04 14.05 -2.23
CA ILE A 152 2.35 14.41 -0.99
C ILE A 152 3.05 13.76 0.20
N ILE A 153 3.49 12.51 0.02
CA ILE A 153 4.38 11.76 0.92
C ILE A 153 5.76 11.68 0.29
N ASP A 154 6.63 12.57 0.74
CA ASP A 154 8.06 12.48 0.48
C ASP A 154 8.73 11.45 1.40
N GLU A 155 10.02 11.22 1.18
CA GLU A 155 10.82 10.28 1.98
C GLU A 155 10.83 10.68 3.47
N LYS A 156 10.83 11.97 3.80
CA LYS A 156 10.85 12.45 5.20
C LYS A 156 9.55 12.08 5.93
N LYS A 157 8.39 12.30 5.29
CA LYS A 157 7.07 11.91 5.81
C LYS A 157 6.94 10.39 5.88
N HIS A 158 7.46 9.67 4.89
CA HIS A 158 7.50 8.20 4.93
C HIS A 158 8.31 7.70 6.12
N LYS A 159 9.53 8.22 6.33
CA LYS A 159 10.37 7.90 7.49
C LYS A 159 9.66 8.21 8.81
N SER A 160 9.00 9.36 8.91
CA SER A 160 8.21 9.70 10.10
C SER A 160 7.09 8.69 10.35
N PHE A 161 6.42 8.23 9.29
CA PHE A 161 5.40 7.19 9.37
C PHE A 161 5.97 5.84 9.82
N ILE A 162 7.09 5.38 9.25
CA ILE A 162 7.68 4.09 9.68
C ILE A 162 8.24 4.18 11.10
N LYS A 163 8.79 5.32 11.53
CA LYS A 163 9.17 5.55 12.93
C LYS A 163 7.97 5.48 13.88
N ALA A 164 6.84 6.07 13.49
CA ALA A 164 5.61 5.97 14.27
C ALA A 164 5.10 4.51 14.34
N LEU A 165 5.17 3.74 13.24
CA LEU A 165 4.86 2.31 13.26
C LEU A 165 5.75 1.55 14.25
N LYS A 166 7.07 1.75 14.19
CA LYS A 166 8.03 1.10 15.10
C LYS A 166 7.76 1.46 16.56
N TYR A 167 7.42 2.71 16.84
CA TYR A 167 7.06 3.18 18.17
C TYR A 167 5.75 2.53 18.69
N THR A 168 4.70 2.49 17.86
CA THR A 168 3.38 1.98 18.27
C THR A 168 3.32 0.47 18.39
N PHE A 169 3.97 -0.26 17.47
CA PHE A 169 3.82 -1.71 17.36
C PHE A 169 5.05 -2.49 17.81
N GLY A 170 6.25 -1.88 17.85
CA GLY A 170 7.48 -2.58 18.15
C GLY A 170 7.67 -3.81 17.24
N LYS A 171 7.86 -4.99 17.85
CA LYS A 171 8.05 -6.29 17.17
C LYS A 171 6.74 -7.00 16.81
N LYS A 172 5.58 -6.37 17.02
CA LYS A 172 4.27 -6.98 16.78
C LYS A 172 3.99 -7.09 15.29
N TYR A 173 3.22 -8.12 14.94
CA TYR A 173 2.67 -8.28 13.60
C TYR A 173 1.59 -7.24 13.33
N ILE A 174 1.60 -6.65 12.15
CA ILE A 174 0.63 -5.66 11.70
C ILE A 174 0.11 -6.00 10.32
N TYR A 175 -1.01 -5.39 9.96
CA TYR A 175 -1.62 -5.57 8.65
C TYR A 175 -2.34 -4.29 8.21
N ILE A 176 -2.50 -4.14 6.90
CA ILE A 176 -3.20 -3.02 6.27
C ILE A 176 -4.61 -3.50 6.00
N HIS A 177 -5.61 -2.89 6.63
CA HIS A 177 -7.01 -3.26 6.45
C HIS A 177 -7.91 -2.05 6.67
N ASN A 178 -8.43 -1.49 5.58
CA ASN A 178 -9.05 -0.16 5.54
C ASN A 178 -10.51 -0.22 5.06
N THR A 179 -11.28 -1.14 5.60
CA THR A 179 -12.71 -1.28 5.31
C THR A 179 -13.60 -0.58 6.34
N ASP A 180 -13.11 -0.36 7.57
CA ASP A 180 -13.88 0.19 8.70
C ASP A 180 -13.91 1.72 8.75
N VAL A 181 -12.93 2.41 8.14
CA VAL A 181 -12.91 3.87 7.99
C VAL A 181 -12.20 4.26 6.69
N ASP A 182 -12.52 5.44 6.16
CA ASP A 182 -11.93 5.97 4.92
C ASP A 182 -10.50 6.51 5.07
N TRP A 183 -9.99 6.69 6.30
CA TRP A 183 -8.60 7.10 6.54
C TRP A 183 -7.63 5.93 6.38
N PHE A 184 -6.50 6.16 5.73
CA PHE A 184 -5.42 5.16 5.67
C PHE A 184 -4.89 4.86 7.07
N HIS A 185 -4.83 3.58 7.41
CA HIS A 185 -4.45 3.11 8.73
C HIS A 185 -3.96 1.66 8.73
N LEU A 186 -3.14 1.31 9.72
CA LEU A 186 -2.66 -0.05 9.96
C LEU A 186 -3.07 -0.47 11.37
N LYS A 187 -3.22 -1.77 11.58
CA LYS A 187 -3.65 -2.36 12.85
C LYS A 187 -2.70 -3.47 13.29
N GLU A 188 -2.60 -3.65 14.60
CA GLU A 188 -2.02 -4.85 15.20
C GLU A 188 -2.82 -6.08 14.78
N TYR A 189 -2.11 -7.09 14.29
CA TYR A 189 -2.63 -8.42 14.03
C TYR A 189 -2.70 -9.19 15.35
N LYS A 190 -3.91 -9.51 15.80
CA LYS A 190 -4.14 -10.43 16.91
C LYS A 190 -4.56 -11.76 16.30
N SER A 191 -3.73 -12.78 16.48
CA SER A 191 -4.04 -14.17 16.15
C SER A 191 -5.11 -14.72 17.08
#